data_AF-A0A8T5GRD2-F1
#
_entry.id   AF-A0A8T5GRD2-F1
#
_cell.length_a   1.000
_cell.length_b   1.000
_cell.length_c   1.000
_cell.angle_alpha   90.00
_cell.angle_beta   90.00
_cell.angle_gamma   90.00
#
_symmetry.space_group_name_H-M   'P 1'
#
loop_
_entity.id
_entity.type
_entity.pdbx_description
1 polymer ?
#
loop_
_entity_poly.entity_id
_entity_poly.type
_entity_poly.pdbx_seq_one_letter_code
_entity_poly.pdbx_strand_id
1 'polypeptide(L)'
;MARDRLLWTIITGTAILGLVLLLVQDSSTEEPVNSIWSSSDEPDPLAFECLDHTGLARHDHVTLKIFIEGEQETIPGEIGINSGVCNQQGENMHTVHTHNDQGTLHIELNEAGDVPLGVFFDIWGVHFDETGIFDHRVNETHEMRMHVFASGEVAS
;
A
#
# COMPACT_ATOMS: atom_id res chain seq x y z
N MET A 1 2.90 61.98 15.24
CA MET A 1 2.24 61.04 16.18
C MET A 1 0.93 60.46 15.65
N ALA A 2 -0.14 61.22 15.40
CA ALA A 2 -1.41 60.65 14.90
C ALA A 2 -1.35 60.14 13.45
N ARG A 3 -0.66 60.87 12.56
CA ARG A 3 -0.50 60.51 11.14
C ARG A 3 0.34 59.24 10.94
N ASP A 4 1.38 59.08 11.76
CA ASP A 4 2.27 57.90 11.69
C ASP A 4 1.56 56.63 12.17
N ARG A 5 0.71 56.76 13.21
CA ARG A 5 -0.13 55.65 13.68
C ARG A 5 -1.15 55.23 12.63
N LEU A 6 -1.75 56.19 11.92
CA LEU A 6 -2.66 55.92 10.80
C LEU A 6 -1.98 55.18 9.64
N LEU A 7 -0.76 55.59 9.29
CA LEU A 7 0.02 54.92 8.24
C LEU A 7 0.36 53.47 8.60
N TRP A 8 0.84 53.23 9.82
CA TRP A 8 1.16 51.88 10.28
C TRP A 8 -0.09 50.99 10.41
N THR A 9 -1.22 51.52 10.87
CA THR A 9 -2.47 50.74 10.94
C THR A 9 -2.97 50.31 9.56
N ILE A 10 -2.80 51.15 8.54
CA ILE A 10 -3.17 50.80 7.16
C ILE A 10 -2.25 49.69 6.63
N ILE A 11 -0.93 49.81 6.84
CA ILE A 11 0.06 48.80 6.42
C ILE A 11 -0.19 47.45 7.09
N THR A 12 -0.46 47.43 8.39
CA THR A 12 -0.75 46.16 9.09
C THR A 12 -2.10 45.58 8.68
N GLY A 13 -3.10 46.44 8.44
CA GLY A 13 -4.43 46.00 7.98
C GLY A 13 -4.38 45.36 6.60
N THR A 14 -3.63 45.94 5.66
CA THR A 14 -3.46 45.37 4.32
C THR A 14 -2.64 44.07 4.34
N ALA A 15 -1.62 43.96 5.19
CA ALA A 15 -0.84 42.74 5.35
C ALA A 15 -1.67 41.58 5.93
N ILE A 16 -2.50 41.84 6.94
CA ILE A 16 -3.41 40.83 7.52
C ILE A 16 -4.46 40.40 6.49
N LEU A 17 -5.06 41.35 5.78
CA LEU A 17 -6.05 41.01 4.74
C LEU A 17 -5.42 40.19 3.60
N GLY A 18 -4.19 40.52 3.21
CA GLY A 18 -3.43 39.74 2.23
C GLY A 18 -3.10 38.33 2.73
N LEU A 19 -2.71 38.17 3.99
CA LEU A 19 -2.47 36.85 4.60
C LEU A 19 -3.76 36.03 4.69
N VAL A 20 -4.88 36.65 5.07
CA VAL A 20 -6.19 35.98 5.12
C VAL A 20 -6.63 35.56 3.72
N LEU A 21 -6.43 36.40 2.69
CA LEU A 21 -6.69 36.04 1.30
C LEU A 21 -5.81 34.89 0.82
N LEU A 22 -4.53 34.86 1.20
CA LEU A 22 -3.62 33.74 0.91
C LEU A 22 -4.07 32.45 1.61
N LEU A 23 -4.49 32.53 2.88
CA LEU A 23 -5.01 31.37 3.62
C LEU A 23 -6.36 30.87 3.07
N VAL A 24 -7.21 31.78 2.58
CA VAL A 24 -8.47 31.42 1.92
C VAL A 24 -8.21 30.76 0.55
N GLN A 25 -7.16 31.17 -0.17
CA GLN A 25 -6.75 30.48 -1.41
C GLN A 25 -6.24 29.07 -1.15
N ASP A 26 -5.49 28.84 -0.07
CA ASP A 26 -5.04 27.50 0.35
C ASP A 26 -6.21 26.59 0.75
N SER A 27 -7.32 27.17 1.21
CA SER A 27 -8.55 26.43 1.53
C SER A 27 -9.43 26.07 0.31
N SER A 28 -8.91 26.25 -0.92
CA SER A 28 -9.66 25.96 -2.14
C SER A 28 -9.37 24.55 -2.64
N THR A 29 -10.46 23.78 -2.74
CA THR A 29 -10.64 22.66 -3.68
C THR A 29 -9.80 21.41 -3.44
N GLU A 30 -10.35 20.50 -2.63
CA GLU A 30 -10.23 19.06 -2.87
C GLU A 30 -10.72 18.82 -4.32
N GLU A 31 -9.81 18.82 -5.29
CA GLU A 31 -10.07 18.24 -6.61
C GLU A 31 -10.63 16.84 -6.36
N PRO A 32 -11.68 16.38 -7.08
CA PRO A 32 -12.05 14.98 -7.00
C PRO A 32 -10.82 14.21 -7.52
N VAL A 33 -10.02 13.67 -6.61
CA VAL A 33 -8.98 12.71 -6.96
C VAL A 33 -9.78 11.63 -7.66
N ASN A 34 -9.60 11.53 -8.97
CA ASN A 34 -10.10 10.41 -9.76
C ASN A 34 -9.26 9.22 -9.29
N SER A 35 -9.56 8.73 -8.09
CA SER A 35 -8.86 7.64 -7.45
C SER A 35 -9.01 6.47 -8.38
N ILE A 36 -7.89 5.98 -8.89
CA ILE A 36 -7.90 4.73 -9.63
C ILE A 36 -8.36 3.67 -8.62
N TRP A 37 -9.39 2.91 -8.98
CA TRP A 37 -9.88 1.83 -8.11
C TRP A 37 -8.74 0.83 -7.83
N SER A 38 -8.67 0.37 -6.58
CA SER A 38 -7.75 -0.66 -6.13
C SER A 38 -8.54 -1.87 -5.61
N SER A 39 -8.05 -3.06 -5.92
CA SER A 39 -8.59 -4.31 -5.39
C SER A 39 -8.38 -4.41 -3.88
N SER A 40 -7.31 -3.77 -3.37
CA SER A 40 -7.02 -3.71 -1.93
C SER A 40 -8.02 -2.88 -1.13
N ASP A 41 -8.91 -2.14 -1.79
CA ASP A 41 -10.01 -1.40 -1.11
C ASP A 41 -11.13 -2.36 -0.66
N GLU A 42 -11.19 -3.56 -1.24
CA GLU A 42 -12.14 -4.63 -0.91
C GLU A 42 -11.38 -5.93 -0.60
N PRO A 43 -10.57 -5.96 0.48
CA PRO A 43 -9.63 -7.04 0.75
C PRO A 43 -10.34 -8.36 1.09
N ASP A 44 -9.70 -9.46 0.72
CA ASP A 44 -10.14 -10.80 1.10
C ASP A 44 -10.20 -10.96 2.64
N PRO A 45 -11.18 -11.67 3.21
CA PRO A 45 -11.25 -11.93 4.66
C PRO A 45 -9.96 -12.49 5.29
N LEU A 46 -9.19 -13.27 4.54
CA LEU A 46 -7.90 -13.80 4.99
C LEU A 46 -6.86 -12.71 5.30
N ALA A 47 -6.98 -11.53 4.69
CA ALA A 47 -6.13 -10.37 4.97
C ALA A 47 -6.38 -9.77 6.38
N PHE A 48 -7.33 -10.32 7.14
CA PHE A 48 -7.58 -9.92 8.53
C PHE A 48 -7.25 -11.03 9.54
N GLU A 49 -6.78 -12.19 9.08
CA GLU A 49 -6.39 -13.28 9.96
C GLU A 49 -4.99 -13.05 10.54
N CYS A 50 -4.94 -12.96 11.87
CA CYS A 50 -3.71 -12.76 12.62
C CYS A 50 -3.25 -14.06 13.27
N LEU A 51 -1.93 -14.25 13.31
CA LEU A 51 -1.29 -15.44 13.85
C LEU A 51 0.06 -15.12 14.52
N ASP A 52 0.61 -16.13 15.21
CA ASP A 52 2.03 -16.22 15.54
C ASP A 52 2.70 -17.39 14.79
N HIS A 53 4.01 -17.53 14.95
CA HIS A 53 4.78 -18.61 14.34
C HIS A 53 4.64 -19.98 15.04
N THR A 54 3.71 -20.15 15.98
CA THR A 54 3.62 -21.35 16.82
C THR A 54 2.39 -22.19 16.49
N GLY A 55 2.54 -23.52 16.52
CA GLY A 55 1.41 -24.43 16.34
C GLY A 55 0.77 -24.43 14.95
N LEU A 56 1.43 -23.83 13.95
CA LEU A 56 0.92 -23.70 12.59
C LEU A 56 0.65 -25.07 11.92
N ALA A 57 -0.51 -25.19 11.28
CA ALA A 57 -0.86 -26.33 10.44
C ALA A 57 -0.17 -26.25 9.07
N ARG A 58 0.13 -25.05 8.61
CA ARG A 58 0.83 -24.78 7.34
C ARG A 58 1.89 -23.70 7.55
N HIS A 59 3.07 -23.92 6.97
CA HIS A 59 4.18 -22.96 6.91
C HIS A 59 4.98 -23.22 5.63
N ASP A 60 4.68 -22.47 4.58
CA ASP A 60 5.36 -22.56 3.28
C ASP A 60 6.10 -21.27 2.95
N HIS A 61 7.15 -21.37 2.13
CA HIS A 61 7.86 -20.22 1.57
C HIS A 61 7.76 -20.23 0.04
N VAL A 62 7.38 -19.09 -0.53
CA VAL A 62 7.41 -18.85 -1.98
C VAL A 62 8.12 -17.55 -2.28
N THR A 63 8.79 -17.46 -3.42
CA THR A 63 9.46 -16.22 -3.84
C THR A 63 8.63 -15.52 -4.91
N LEU A 64 8.16 -14.31 -4.61
CA LEU A 64 7.51 -13.43 -5.57
C LEU A 64 8.55 -12.50 -6.20
N LYS A 65 8.48 -12.33 -7.51
CA LYS A 65 9.21 -11.29 -8.23
C LYS A 65 8.22 -10.55 -9.11
N ILE A 66 8.28 -9.22 -9.05
CA ILE A 66 7.43 -8.34 -9.83
C ILE A 66 8.32 -7.59 -10.81
N PHE A 67 7.90 -7.50 -12.07
CA PHE A 67 8.59 -6.73 -13.09
C PHE A 67 7.60 -5.80 -13.76
N ILE A 68 7.91 -4.50 -13.78
CA ILE A 68 7.11 -3.48 -14.45
C ILE A 68 7.94 -2.97 -15.63
N GLU A 69 7.42 -3.12 -16.85
CA GLU A 69 8.14 -2.75 -18.08
C GLU A 69 9.58 -3.33 -18.17
N GLY A 70 9.79 -4.51 -17.58
CA GLY A 70 11.08 -5.20 -17.55
C GLY A 70 12.01 -4.81 -16.40
N GLU A 71 11.67 -3.81 -15.60
CA GLU A 71 12.41 -3.41 -14.41
C GLU A 71 11.88 -4.17 -13.18
N GLN A 72 12.78 -4.74 -12.37
CA GLN A 72 12.38 -5.50 -11.19
C GLN A 72 11.96 -4.56 -10.06
N GLU A 73 10.75 -4.75 -9.56
CA GLU A 73 10.24 -4.04 -8.40
C GLU A 73 10.69 -4.71 -7.09
N THR A 74 11.06 -3.88 -6.11
CA THR A 74 11.43 -4.36 -4.78
C THR A 74 10.17 -4.56 -3.95
N ILE A 75 9.99 -5.76 -3.40
CA ILE A 75 8.96 -6.04 -2.41
C ILE A 75 9.52 -5.66 -1.04
N PRO A 76 8.91 -4.74 -0.29
CA PRO A 76 9.36 -4.39 1.06
C PRO A 76 9.38 -5.57 2.02
N GLY A 77 10.29 -5.50 2.99
CA GLY A 77 10.22 -6.34 4.19
C GLY A 77 9.13 -5.88 5.16
N GLU A 78 8.81 -6.73 6.12
CA GLU A 78 7.87 -6.47 7.21
C GLU A 78 6.42 -6.18 6.76
N ILE A 79 6.06 -6.50 5.52
CA ILE A 79 4.66 -6.47 5.08
C ILE A 79 3.88 -7.50 5.86
N GLY A 80 2.75 -7.11 6.44
CA GLY A 80 1.91 -7.99 7.23
C GLY A 80 2.46 -8.29 8.63
N ILE A 81 3.47 -7.56 9.12
CA ILE A 81 4.00 -7.71 10.49
C ILE A 81 3.74 -6.43 11.28
N ASN A 82 3.20 -6.56 12.50
CA ASN A 82 2.86 -5.44 13.40
C ASN A 82 2.04 -4.34 12.70
N SER A 83 1.12 -4.74 11.81
CA SER A 83 0.34 -3.81 11.00
C SER A 83 -0.80 -3.17 11.80
N GLY A 84 -1.56 -2.26 11.18
CA GLY A 84 -2.76 -1.70 11.80
C GLY A 84 -3.82 -2.75 12.18
N VAL A 85 -3.80 -3.91 11.52
CA VAL A 85 -4.73 -5.02 11.72
C VAL A 85 -4.17 -6.05 12.70
N CYS A 86 -2.94 -6.52 12.48
CA CYS A 86 -2.29 -7.55 13.31
C CYS A 86 -1.15 -6.93 14.11
N ASN A 87 -1.43 -6.53 15.35
CA ASN A 87 -0.50 -5.83 16.25
C ASN A 87 -0.55 -6.33 17.70
N GLN A 88 -1.22 -7.44 17.96
CA GLN A 88 -1.33 -7.99 19.30
C GLN A 88 -0.18 -8.94 19.60
N GLN A 89 0.23 -9.03 20.87
CA GLN A 89 1.28 -9.95 21.27
C GLN A 89 0.81 -11.40 21.06
N GLY A 90 1.52 -12.16 20.22
CA GLY A 90 1.15 -13.53 19.83
C GLY A 90 0.17 -13.61 18.67
N GLU A 91 -0.22 -12.48 18.07
CA GLU A 91 -1.09 -12.39 16.89
C GLU A 91 -0.68 -11.15 16.06
N ASN A 92 0.62 -11.02 15.80
CA ASN A 92 1.20 -9.82 15.19
C ASN A 92 1.58 -9.99 13.71
N MET A 93 1.20 -11.10 13.10
CA MET A 93 1.50 -11.39 11.70
C MET A 93 0.25 -11.82 10.97
N HIS A 94 0.16 -11.43 9.70
CA HIS A 94 -0.88 -11.87 8.79
C HIS A 94 -0.59 -13.27 8.24
N THR A 95 -1.62 -13.95 7.70
CA THR A 95 -1.49 -15.26 7.06
C THR A 95 -0.46 -15.33 5.93
N VAL A 96 -0.20 -14.19 5.28
CA VAL A 96 0.92 -14.05 4.35
C VAL A 96 1.68 -12.76 4.62
N HIS A 97 3.00 -12.86 4.76
CA HIS A 97 3.84 -11.72 5.17
C HIS A 97 5.28 -11.85 4.65
N THR A 98 6.07 -10.78 4.77
CA THR A 98 7.51 -10.78 4.47
C THR A 98 8.32 -10.40 5.70
N HIS A 99 9.51 -11.00 5.87
CA HIS A 99 10.47 -10.54 6.89
C HIS A 99 11.53 -9.58 6.34
N ASN A 100 11.78 -9.59 5.03
CA ASN A 100 12.82 -8.79 4.38
C ASN A 100 12.46 -8.48 2.93
N ASP A 101 13.34 -7.76 2.24
CA ASP A 101 13.14 -7.25 0.89
C ASP A 101 13.48 -8.24 -0.24
N GLN A 102 13.70 -9.53 0.09
CA GLN A 102 14.08 -10.55 -0.90
C GLN A 102 12.87 -11.16 -1.63
N GLY A 103 11.66 -10.66 -1.37
CA GLY A 103 10.43 -11.16 -1.99
C GLY A 103 9.99 -12.55 -1.54
N THR A 104 10.53 -13.06 -0.42
CA THR A 104 10.08 -14.32 0.16
C THR A 104 8.78 -14.08 0.94
N LEU A 105 7.69 -14.65 0.44
CA LEU A 105 6.40 -14.67 1.12
C LEU A 105 6.36 -15.88 2.04
N HIS A 106 6.07 -15.63 3.31
CA HIS A 106 5.77 -16.63 4.32
C HIS A 106 4.27 -16.86 4.31
N ILE A 107 3.82 -18.09 4.04
CA ILE A 107 2.41 -18.48 4.03
C ILE A 107 2.16 -19.36 5.24
N GLU A 108 1.41 -18.85 6.20
CA GLU A 108 1.21 -19.45 7.51
C GLU A 108 -0.28 -19.51 7.85
N LEU A 109 -0.75 -20.67 8.33
CA LEU A 109 -2.14 -20.86 8.73
C LEU A 109 -2.23 -21.75 9.98
N ASN A 110 -3.16 -21.42 10.86
CA ASN A 110 -3.53 -22.25 12.02
C ASN A 110 -4.32 -23.50 11.62
N GLU A 111 -4.94 -23.50 10.44
CA GLU A 111 -5.68 -24.61 9.86
C GLU A 111 -5.24 -24.87 8.41
N ALA A 112 -5.51 -26.06 7.86
CA ALA A 112 -5.16 -26.33 6.47
C ALA A 112 -6.04 -25.51 5.52
N GLY A 113 -5.42 -24.83 4.55
CA GLY A 113 -6.14 -24.00 3.59
C GLY A 113 -5.22 -23.41 2.53
N ASP A 114 -5.84 -22.76 1.55
CA ASP A 114 -5.16 -22.06 0.46
C ASP A 114 -5.21 -20.55 0.69
N VAL A 115 -4.10 -19.87 0.37
CA VAL A 115 -4.01 -18.40 0.43
C VAL A 115 -3.78 -17.90 -0.99
N PRO A 116 -4.79 -17.25 -1.62
CA PRO A 116 -4.62 -16.61 -2.92
C PRO A 116 -3.51 -15.56 -2.88
N LEU A 117 -2.78 -15.40 -3.98
CA LEU A 117 -1.73 -14.38 -4.07
C LEU A 117 -2.28 -12.96 -3.83
N GLY A 118 -3.53 -12.70 -4.20
CA GLY A 118 -4.21 -11.41 -3.95
C GLY A 118 -4.24 -11.01 -2.48
N VAL A 119 -4.34 -11.96 -1.54
CA VAL A 119 -4.34 -11.68 -0.09
C VAL A 119 -3.07 -10.94 0.33
N PHE A 120 -1.92 -11.29 -0.26
CA PHE A 120 -0.67 -10.58 0.02
C PHE A 120 -0.71 -9.12 -0.44
N PHE A 121 -1.28 -8.86 -1.61
CA PHE A 121 -1.43 -7.51 -2.16
C PHE A 121 -2.45 -6.68 -1.38
N ASP A 122 -3.52 -7.31 -0.88
CA ASP A 122 -4.48 -6.71 0.02
C ASP A 122 -3.82 -6.26 1.33
N ILE A 123 -2.99 -7.12 1.93
CA ILE A 123 -2.22 -6.81 3.15
C ILE A 123 -1.18 -5.71 2.91
N TRP A 124 -0.53 -5.71 1.74
CA TRP A 124 0.38 -4.65 1.33
C TRP A 124 -0.39 -3.34 1.05
N GLY A 125 -1.67 -3.40 0.73
CA GLY A 125 -2.51 -2.24 0.45
C GLY A 125 -2.28 -1.68 -0.96
N VAL A 126 -2.01 -2.56 -1.92
CA VAL A 126 -1.79 -2.17 -3.32
C VAL A 126 -2.60 -3.05 -4.26
N HIS A 127 -3.02 -2.50 -5.39
CA HIS A 127 -3.87 -3.20 -6.35
C HIS A 127 -3.16 -4.40 -6.98
N PHE A 128 -3.90 -5.51 -7.12
CA PHE A 128 -3.53 -6.67 -7.90
C PHE A 128 -4.77 -7.50 -8.27
N ASP A 129 -5.16 -7.47 -9.54
CA ASP A 129 -6.19 -8.36 -10.09
C ASP A 129 -6.06 -8.48 -11.63
N GLU A 130 -7.05 -9.04 -12.32
CA GLU A 130 -7.03 -9.18 -13.78
C GLU A 130 -6.93 -7.86 -14.55
N THR A 131 -7.19 -6.72 -13.91
CA THR A 131 -7.16 -5.38 -14.50
C THR A 131 -5.82 -4.68 -14.33
N GLY A 132 -4.95 -5.12 -13.42
CA GLY A 132 -3.63 -4.52 -13.24
C GLY A 132 -2.91 -4.85 -11.93
N ILE A 133 -1.82 -4.10 -11.71
CA ILE A 133 -0.99 -4.17 -10.51
C ILE A 133 -0.49 -2.75 -10.16
N PHE A 134 -0.49 -2.39 -8.88
CA PHE A 134 -0.17 -1.03 -8.41
C PHE A 134 -1.02 0.03 -9.15
N ASP A 135 -0.40 1.03 -9.77
CA ASP A 135 -1.07 2.03 -10.62
C ASP A 135 -1.06 1.64 -12.11
N HIS A 136 -0.47 0.50 -12.47
CA HIS A 136 -0.41 0.01 -13.85
C HIS A 136 -1.70 -0.75 -14.19
N ARG A 137 -2.27 -0.47 -15.36
CA ARG A 137 -3.53 -1.09 -15.83
C ARG A 137 -3.35 -1.76 -17.18
N VAL A 138 -3.91 -2.94 -17.32
CA VAL A 138 -3.99 -3.71 -18.57
C VAL A 138 -4.85 -2.95 -19.57
N ASN A 139 -4.38 -2.83 -20.81
CA ASN A 139 -5.09 -2.17 -21.91
C ASN A 139 -4.61 -2.71 -23.26
N GLU A 140 -4.96 -2.04 -24.36
CA GLU A 140 -4.58 -2.47 -25.72
C GLU A 140 -3.06 -2.56 -25.96
N THR A 141 -2.24 -1.87 -25.15
CA THR A 141 -0.77 -1.83 -25.30
C THR A 141 0.00 -2.42 -24.12
N HIS A 142 -0.66 -2.73 -23.00
CA HIS A 142 -0.04 -3.27 -21.78
C HIS A 142 -0.73 -4.55 -21.35
N GLU A 143 0.04 -5.61 -21.14
CA GLU A 143 -0.46 -6.90 -20.64
C GLU A 143 0.18 -7.25 -19.30
N MET A 144 -0.57 -7.94 -18.45
CA MET A 144 -0.04 -8.57 -17.25
C MET A 144 0.08 -10.08 -17.47
N ARG A 145 1.25 -10.63 -17.16
CA ARG A 145 1.53 -12.07 -17.26
C ARG A 145 2.02 -12.61 -15.93
N MET A 146 1.49 -13.76 -15.54
CA MET A 146 1.92 -14.50 -14.36
C MET A 146 2.57 -15.81 -14.78
N HIS A 147 3.74 -16.09 -14.20
CA HIS A 147 4.48 -17.32 -14.42
C HIS A 147 4.75 -17.98 -13.07
N VAL A 148 4.60 -19.31 -13.00
CA VAL A 148 4.89 -20.12 -11.81
C VAL A 148 5.85 -21.23 -12.23
N PHE A 149 6.96 -21.35 -11.52
CA PHE A 149 8.03 -22.31 -11.82
C PHE A 149 8.72 -22.76 -10.52
N ALA A 150 9.42 -23.89 -10.56
CA ALA A 150 10.11 -24.39 -9.38
C ALA A 150 11.33 -23.53 -9.04
N SER A 151 11.76 -23.56 -7.77
CA SER A 151 12.95 -22.81 -7.35
C SER A 151 14.19 -23.23 -8.17
N GLY A 152 14.88 -22.24 -8.74
CA GLY A 152 16.05 -22.43 -9.60
C GLY A 152 15.74 -22.54 -11.10
N GLU A 153 14.47 -22.55 -11.49
CA GLU A 153 14.04 -22.42 -12.88
C GLU A 153 13.83 -20.94 -13.25
N VAL A 154 13.78 -20.63 -14.54
CA VAL A 154 13.51 -19.27 -15.05
C VAL A 154 12.21 -19.32 -15.84
N ALA A 155 11.35 -18.32 -15.64
CA ALA A 155 10.16 -18.14 -16.48
C ALA A 155 10.57 -18.07 -17.96
N SER A 156 10.02 -18.98 -18.77
CA SER A 156 10.15 -18.99 -20.23
C SER A 156 9.05 -18.16 -20.89
#